data_AF-A0A5E6X7V5-F1
#
_entry.id   AF-A0A5E6X7V5-F1
#
_cell.length_a   1.000
_cell.length_b   1.000
_cell.length_c   1.000
_cell.angle_alpha   90.00
_cell.angle_beta   90.00
_cell.angle_gamma   90.00
#
_symmetry.space_group_name_H-M   'P 1'
#
loop_
_entity.id
_entity.type
_entity.pdbx_description
1 polymer ?
#
loop_
_entity_poly.entity_id
_entity_poly.type
_entity_poly.pdbx_seq_one_letter_code
_entity_poly.pdbx_strand_id
1 'polypeptide(L)' 'MAAARPDDALWQAAREVLRKAGQLNGPELLEHLEGLAGNTAAGKRLLVRLRHSAEVKVQSGADAPVYHWVG' A
#
# COMPACT_ATOMS: atom_id res chain seq x y z
N MET A 1 19.89 -18.69 -2.37
CA MET A 1 19.47 -17.28 -2.54
C MET A 1 18.02 -17.28 -2.98
N ALA A 2 17.09 -16.95 -2.08
CA ALA A 2 15.69 -16.82 -2.45
C ALA A 2 15.57 -15.54 -3.30
N ALA A 3 15.22 -15.68 -4.57
CA ALA A 3 14.92 -14.54 -5.42
C ALA A 3 13.71 -13.83 -4.78
N ALA A 4 13.97 -12.71 -4.10
CA ALA A 4 12.92 -11.81 -3.66
C ALA A 4 12.09 -11.52 -4.91
N ARG A 5 10.84 -11.97 -4.90
CA ARG A 5 9.99 -11.83 -6.08
C ARG A 5 9.89 -10.32 -6.34
N PRO A 6 9.77 -9.88 -7.60
CA PRO A 6 9.51 -8.47 -7.88
C PRO A 6 8.29 -7.95 -7.09
N ASP A 7 7.36 -8.85 -6.75
CA ASP A 7 6.23 -8.64 -5.86
C ASP A 7 6.64 -8.26 -4.42
N ASP A 8 7.68 -8.88 -3.84
CA ASP A 8 8.21 -8.56 -2.51
C ASP A 8 8.90 -7.18 -2.48
N ALA A 9 9.65 -6.84 -3.55
CA ALA A 9 10.29 -5.53 -3.66
C ALA A 9 9.25 -4.40 -3.76
N LEU A 10 8.22 -4.59 -4.59
CA LEU A 10 7.08 -3.67 -4.70
C LEU A 10 6.31 -3.58 -3.38
N TRP A 11 6.14 -4.71 -2.68
CA TRP A 11 5.50 -4.75 -1.37
C TRP A 11 6.27 -3.98 -0.29
N GLN A 12 7.59 -4.14 -0.23
CA GLN A 12 8.43 -3.33 0.66
C GLN A 12 8.34 -1.84 0.32
N ALA A 13 8.42 -1.47 -0.97
CA ALA A 13 8.29 -0.08 -1.39
C ALA A 13 6.93 0.53 -1.02
N ALA A 14 5.84 -0.21 -1.21
CA ALA A 14 4.49 0.17 -0.82
C ALA A 14 4.38 0.46 0.68
N ARG A 15 4.89 -0.45 1.52
CA ARG A 15 4.94 -0.29 2.98
C ARG A 15 5.78 0.91 3.38
N GLU A 16 6.94 1.10 2.75
CA GLU A 16 7.81 2.25 3.02
C GLU A 16 7.15 3.59 2.67
N VAL A 17 6.42 3.68 1.55
CA VAL A 17 5.65 4.88 1.18
C VAL A 17 4.59 5.19 2.23
N LEU A 18 3.78 4.19 2.62
CA LEU A 18 2.74 4.37 3.63
C LEU A 18 3.33 4.71 5.00
N ARG A 19 4.43 4.04 5.40
CA ARG A 19 5.16 4.33 6.64
C ARG A 19 5.73 5.74 6.64
N LYS A 20 6.33 6.17 5.53
CA LYS A 20 6.93 7.51 5.40
C LYS A 20 5.87 8.60 5.40
N ALA A 21 4.71 8.35 4.80
CA ALA A 21 3.56 9.25 4.86
C ALA A 21 2.85 9.23 6.23
N GLY A 22 2.97 8.13 6.98
CA GLY A 22 2.25 7.87 8.23
C GLY A 22 0.79 7.47 7.99
N GLN A 23 0.07 8.24 7.17
CA GLN A 23 -1.29 7.95 6.74
C GLN A 23 -1.54 8.45 5.32
N LEU A 24 -2.29 7.67 4.54
CA LEU A 24 -2.72 8.02 3.19
C LEU A 24 -4.19 7.64 3.01
N ASN A 25 -4.92 8.44 2.24
CA ASN A 25 -6.27 8.07 1.84
C ASN A 25 -6.23 7.07 0.66
N GLY A 26 -7.29 6.27 0.51
CA GLY A 26 -7.36 5.17 -0.45
C GLY A 26 -7.02 5.53 -1.90
N PRO A 27 -7.54 6.63 -2.47
CA PRO A 27 -7.16 7.05 -3.81
C PRO A 27 -5.68 7.46 -3.90
N GLU A 28 -5.16 8.29 -3.00
CA GLU A 28 -3.73 8.67 -3.03
C GLU A 28 -2.81 7.46 -2.85
N LEU A 29 -3.14 6.56 -1.92
CA LEU A 29 -2.38 5.33 -1.73
C LEU A 29 -2.36 4.51 -3.01
N LEU A 30 -3.51 4.35 -3.68
CA LEU A 30 -3.58 3.60 -4.93
C LEU A 30 -2.70 4.25 -6.01
N GLU A 31 -2.77 5.57 -6.20
CA GLU A 31 -1.93 6.29 -7.18
C GLU A 31 -0.43 6.08 -6.93
N HIS A 32 0.01 6.16 -5.67
CA HIS A 32 1.41 5.88 -5.31
C HIS A 32 1.82 4.43 -5.63
N LEU A 33 0.93 3.46 -5.37
CA LEU A 33 1.20 2.04 -5.66
C LEU A 33 1.22 1.75 -7.16
N GLU A 34 0.33 2.39 -7.94
CA GLU A 34 0.31 2.29 -9.39
C GLU A 34 1.57 2.89 -10.01
N GLY A 35 2.02 4.04 -9.51
CA GLY A 35 3.27 4.68 -9.93
C GLY A 35 4.51 3.83 -9.62
N LEU A 36 4.54 3.18 -8.46
CA LEU A 36 5.63 2.26 -8.08
C LEU A 36 5.62 0.98 -8.92
N ALA A 37 4.44 0.39 -9.15
CA ALA A 37 4.33 -0.87 -9.86
C ALA A 37 4.27 -0.73 -11.39
N GLY A 38 4.13 0.50 -11.89
CA GLY A 38 4.01 0.83 -13.31
C GLY A 38 2.71 0.34 -13.97
N ASN A 39 1.78 -0.26 -13.20
CA ASN A 39 0.47 -0.66 -13.70
C ASN A 39 -0.58 -0.76 -12.60
N THR A 40 -1.83 -0.52 -13.01
CA THR A 40 -3.02 -0.55 -12.14
C THR A 40 -3.28 -1.89 -11.46
N ALA A 41 -3.06 -3.02 -12.14
CA ALA A 41 -3.33 -4.33 -11.59
C ALA A 41 -2.37 -4.67 -10.44
N ALA A 42 -1.11 -4.28 -10.52
CA ALA A 42 -0.16 -4.48 -9.42
C ALA A 42 -0.43 -3.51 -8.26
N GLY A 43 -0.75 -2.24 -8.55
CA GLY A 43 -1.16 -1.28 -7.51
C GLY A 43 -2.36 -1.76 -6.70
N LYS A 44 -3.42 -2.25 -7.38
CA LYS A 44 -4.59 -2.84 -6.72
C LYS A 44 -4.26 -4.05 -5.85
N ARG A 45 -3.37 -4.95 -6.29
CA ARG A 45 -2.92 -6.10 -5.49
C ARG A 45 -2.22 -5.66 -4.21
N LEU A 46 -1.34 -4.67 -4.30
CA LEU A 46 -0.64 -4.11 -3.14
C LEU A 46 -1.62 -3.45 -2.17
N LEU A 47 -2.60 -2.69 -2.68
CA LEU A 47 -3.64 -2.05 -1.85
C LEU A 47 -4.46 -3.07 -1.07
N VAL A 48 -4.92 -4.13 -1.74
CA VAL A 48 -5.66 -5.22 -1.10
C VAL A 48 -4.79 -5.89 -0.04
N ARG A 49 -3.51 -6.15 -0.35
CA ARG A 49 -2.58 -6.78 0.59
C ARG A 49 -2.28 -5.89 1.81
N LEU A 50 -2.15 -4.57 1.63
CA LEU A 50 -2.03 -3.58 2.72
C LEU A 50 -3.26 -3.62 3.61
N ARG A 51 -4.46 -3.61 3.03
CA ARG A 51 -5.72 -3.71 3.79
C ARG A 51 -5.82 -4.97 4.65
N HIS A 52 -5.25 -6.08 4.19
CA HIS A 52 -5.20 -7.34 4.93
C HIS A 52 -3.98 -7.48 5.86
N SER A 53 -3.05 -6.53 5.84
CA SER A 53 -1.87 -6.56 6.69
C SER A 53 -2.19 -5.97 8.06
N ALA A 54 -1.74 -6.66 9.12
CA ALA A 54 -1.92 -6.20 10.49
C ALA A 54 -1.23 -4.86 10.78
N GLU A 55 -0.22 -4.51 9.98
CA GLU A 55 0.56 -3.27 10.09
C GLU A 55 -0.18 -2.03 9.56
N VAL A 56 -1.36 -2.21 8.96
CA VAL A 56 -2.14 -1.13 8.36
C VAL A 56 -3.53 -1.07 8.96
N LYS A 57 -3.85 0.05 9.57
CA LYS A 57 -5.18 0.33 10.10
C LYS A 57 -5.97 1.12 9.08
N VAL A 58 -6.97 0.50 8.47
CA VAL A 58 -7.90 1.19 7.57
C VAL A 58 -9.05 1.76 8.39
N GLN A 59 -9.14 3.08 8.40
CA GLN A 59 -10.25 3.82 8.97
C GLN A 59 -11.18 4.24 7.84
N SER A 60 -12.34 3.59 7.76
CA SER A 60 -13.39 4.00 6.82
C SER A 60 -14.02 5.31 7.30
N GLY A 61 -13.55 6.44 6.74
CA GLY A 61 -14.17 7.75 6.95
C GLY A 61 -15.41 7.93 6.07
N ALA A 62 -16.22 8.94 6.37
CA ALA A 62 -17.46 9.23 5.63
C ALA A 62 -17.23 9.59 4.15
N ASP A 63 -16.01 9.99 3.77
CA ASP A 63 -15.66 10.48 2.43
C ASP A 63 -14.71 9.52 1.67
N ALA A 64 -13.63 9.06 2.32
CA ALA A 64 -12.73 8.05 1.78
C ALA A 64 -12.09 7.18 2.88
N PRO A 65 -11.74 5.92 2.60
CA PRO A 65 -10.98 5.09 3.54
C PRO A 65 -9.57 5.65 3.71
N VAL A 66 -9.16 5.89 4.95
CA VAL A 66 -7.81 6.33 5.31
C VAL A 66 -7.01 5.13 5.82
N TYR A 67 -5.87 4.90 5.20
CA TYR A 67 -4.91 3.88 5.56
C TYR A 67 -3.87 4.52 6.48
N HIS A 68 -3.79 4.05 7.72
CA HIS A 68 -2.82 4.51 8.70
C HIS A 68 -1.80 3.41 8.95
N TRP A 69 -0.51 3.73 8.86
CA TRP A 69 0.57 2.82 9.21
C TRP A 69 0.63 2.65 10.73
N VAL A 70 0.45 1.43 11.25
CA VAL A 70 0.54 1.14 12.68
C VAL A 70 1.85 0.45 13.10
N GLY A 71 2.58 -0.14 12.16
CA GLY A 71 3.92 -0.70 12.40
C GLY A 71 3.92 -2.09 13.02
#